data_AF-A0A6L9E9L5-F1
#
_entry.id   AF-A0A6L9E9L5-F1
#
_cell.length_a   1.000
_cell.length_b   1.000
_cell.length_c   1.000
_cell.angle_alpha   90.00
_cell.angle_beta   90.00
_cell.angle_gamma   90.00
#
_symmetry.space_group_name_H-M   'P 1'
#
loop_
_entity.id
_entity.type
_entity.pdbx_description
1 polymer ?
#
loop_
_entity_poly.entity_id
_entity_poly.type
_entity_poly.pdbx_seq_one_letter_code
_entity_poly.pdbx_strand_id
1 'polypeptide(L)'
;MNKLEGHITEVETNGSLSLVSASVSGGRIFKAIVIENPETATYLKHGIKIGLLFKETEVILSTTENAGVSLQNKIPGTIQNIETGKLLSRIELETQAGTIVALISSSAVQELGLKEGVEVVAMVKLNEIMLSET
;
A
#
# COMPACT_ATOMS: atom_id res chain seq x y z
N MET A 1 4.58 6.90 -8.29
CA MET A 1 4.03 6.96 -6.92
C MET A 1 2.66 6.33 -6.95
N ASN A 2 2.40 5.33 -6.11
CA ASN A 2 1.04 4.80 -5.95
C ASN A 2 0.20 5.80 -5.17
N LYS A 3 -1.08 5.94 -5.55
CA LYS A 3 -2.06 6.78 -4.86
C LYS A 3 -3.37 6.02 -4.75
N LEU A 4 -3.85 5.85 -3.53
CA LEU A 4 -5.18 5.34 -3.23
C LEU A 4 -6.00 6.45 -2.58
N GLU A 5 -7.30 6.52 -2.87
CA GLU A 5 -8.20 7.42 -2.15
C GLU A 5 -8.94 6.64 -1.06
N GLY A 6 -9.17 7.29 0.07
CA GLY A 6 -9.91 6.70 1.18
C GLY A 6 -10.48 7.73 2.14
N HIS A 7 -11.18 7.22 3.15
CA HIS A 7 -11.73 8.01 4.25
C HIS A 7 -11.18 7.49 5.58
N ILE A 8 -10.74 8.40 6.45
CA ILE A 8 -10.28 8.03 7.80
C ILE A 8 -11.43 7.39 8.58
N THR A 9 -11.19 6.21 9.15
CA THR A 9 -12.15 5.50 10.00
C THR A 9 -11.74 5.52 11.47
N GLU A 10 -10.45 5.66 11.77
CA GLU A 10 -9.93 5.66 13.14
C GLU A 10 -8.61 6.41 13.21
N VAL A 11 -8.36 7.09 14.34
CA VAL A 11 -7.09 7.74 14.65
C VAL A 11 -6.73 7.42 16.10
N GLU A 12 -5.62 6.72 16.29
CA GLU A 12 -5.03 6.45 17.61
C GLU A 12 -3.75 7.27 17.76
N THR A 13 -3.67 8.14 18.77
CA THR A 13 -2.56 9.08 18.96
C THR A 13 -1.75 8.77 20.22
N ASN A 14 -0.42 8.84 20.10
CA ASN A 14 0.50 8.85 21.23
C ASN A 14 1.59 9.92 21.01
N GLY A 15 1.49 11.03 21.75
CA GLY A 15 2.38 12.17 21.58
C GLY A 15 2.20 12.84 20.21
N SER A 16 3.28 12.89 19.42
CA SER A 16 3.27 13.42 18.06
C SER A 16 2.99 12.38 16.98
N LEU A 17 2.80 11.11 17.35
CA LEU A 17 2.51 10.04 16.40
C LEU A 17 1.02 9.71 16.39
N SER A 18 0.48 9.49 15.20
CA SER A 18 -0.87 8.95 15.03
C SER A 18 -0.85 7.73 14.12
N LEU A 19 -1.45 6.64 14.58
CA LEU A 19 -1.84 5.51 13.75
C LEU A 19 -3.22 5.80 13.17
N VAL A 20 -3.30 5.86 11.85
CA VAL A 20 -4.51 6.23 11.10
C VAL A 20 -4.99 4.99 10.36
N SER A 21 -6.24 4.59 10.62
CA SER A 21 -6.95 3.61 9.80
C SER A 21 -7.82 4.35 8.78
N ALA A 22 -7.79 3.92 7.53
CA ALA A 22 -8.58 4.49 6.45
C ALA A 22 -9.24 3.40 5.61
N SER A 23 -10.53 3.57 5.30
CA SER A 23 -11.23 2.73 4.33
C SER A 23 -10.87 3.19 2.93
N VAL A 24 -10.38 2.27 2.10
CA VAL A 24 -10.13 2.49 0.67
C VAL A 24 -11.15 1.74 -0.19
N SER A 25 -11.20 2.06 -1.49
CA SER A 25 -12.02 1.33 -2.46
C SER A 25 -11.85 -0.19 -2.36
N GLY A 26 -12.94 -0.93 -2.56
CA GLY A 26 -12.96 -2.38 -2.34
C GLY A 26 -13.12 -2.80 -0.86
N GLY A 27 -13.50 -1.87 0.03
CA GLY A 27 -13.88 -2.15 1.42
C GLY A 27 -12.71 -2.56 2.33
N ARG A 28 -11.47 -2.33 1.90
CA ARG A 28 -10.27 -2.67 2.68
C ARG A 28 -9.90 -1.53 3.62
N ILE A 29 -9.34 -1.89 4.78
CA ILE A 29 -8.75 -0.94 5.72
C ILE A 29 -7.25 -0.88 5.50
N PHE A 30 -6.76 0.34 5.35
CA PHE A 30 -5.35 0.69 5.26
C PHE A 30 -4.93 1.37 6.55
N LYS A 31 -3.73 1.05 7.04
CA LYS A 31 -3.11 1.64 8.21
C LYS A 31 -1.84 2.40 7.80
N ALA A 32 -1.74 3.63 8.29
CA ALA A 32 -0.55 4.47 8.16
C ALA A 32 -0.15 5.02 9.53
N ILE A 33 1.15 5.17 9.80
CA ILE A 33 1.62 5.96 10.93
C ILE A 33 2.21 7.27 10.43
N VAL A 34 1.79 8.38 11.02
CA VAL A 34 2.25 9.73 10.67
C VAL A 34 2.82 10.43 11.90
N ILE A 35 3.74 11.38 11.68
CA ILE A 35 4.32 12.25 12.73
C ILE A 35 3.49 13.53 12.82
N GLU A 36 2.20 13.35 13.05
CA GLU A 36 1.21 14.40 13.24
C GLU A 36 0.16 13.89 14.22
N ASN A 37 -0.55 14.82 14.87
CA ASN A 37 -1.71 14.49 15.69
C ASN A 37 -2.90 15.40 15.36
N PRO A 38 -4.12 15.08 15.84
CA PRO A 38 -5.30 15.89 15.54
C PRO A 38 -5.24 17.35 16.02
N GLU A 39 -4.30 17.71 16.91
CA GLU A 39 -4.08 19.08 17.36
C GLU A 39 -3.25 19.88 16.34
N THR A 40 -2.27 19.24 15.69
CA THR A 40 -1.40 19.84 14.67
C THR A 40 -1.94 19.69 13.25
N ALA A 41 -2.81 18.72 13.01
CA ALA A 41 -3.30 18.32 11.70
C ALA A 41 -4.82 18.12 11.73
N THR A 42 -5.56 19.13 11.25
CA THR A 42 -7.02 19.17 11.35
C THR A 42 -7.75 18.12 10.52
N TYR A 43 -7.06 17.54 9.52
CA TYR A 43 -7.57 16.47 8.66
C TYR A 43 -7.59 15.10 9.34
N LEU A 44 -6.86 14.89 10.46
CA LEU A 44 -6.81 13.62 11.19
C LEU A 44 -8.09 13.39 12.02
N LYS A 45 -9.23 13.25 11.34
CA LYS A 45 -10.55 13.05 11.94
C LYS A 45 -11.34 12.02 11.16
N HIS A 46 -12.22 11.31 11.86
CA HIS A 46 -13.14 10.35 11.24
C HIS A 46 -13.91 10.99 10.07
N GLY A 47 -14.01 10.26 8.96
CA GLY A 47 -14.77 10.61 7.76
C GLY A 47 -14.01 11.50 6.77
N ILE A 48 -12.88 12.09 7.15
CA ILE A 48 -12.11 12.96 6.25
C ILE A 48 -11.56 12.16 5.08
N LYS A 49 -11.76 12.69 3.87
CA LYS A 49 -11.22 12.14 2.63
C LYS A 49 -9.73 12.46 2.53
N ILE A 50 -8.93 11.44 2.27
CA ILE A 50 -7.47 11.53 2.17
C ILE A 50 -6.95 10.72 0.99
N GLY A 51 -5.79 11.11 0.48
CA GLY A 51 -4.93 10.27 -0.35
C GLY A 51 -3.97 9.46 0.53
N LEU A 52 -3.78 8.19 0.19
CA LEU A 52 -2.71 7.34 0.73
C LEU A 52 -1.67 7.16 -0.38
N LEU A 53 -0.44 7.59 -0.12
CA LEU A 53 0.64 7.59 -1.09
C LEU A 53 1.80 6.73 -0.60
N PHE A 54 2.33 5.89 -1.48
CA PHE A 54 3.51 5.09 -1.19
C PHE A 54 4.31 4.85 -2.46
N LYS A 55 5.63 4.74 -2.32
CA LYS A 55 6.51 4.54 -3.46
C LYS A 55 6.40 3.10 -3.95
N GLU A 56 6.61 2.91 -5.24
CA GLU A 56 6.65 1.60 -5.89
C GLU A 56 7.71 0.67 -5.28
N THR A 57 8.81 1.23 -4.76
CA THR A 57 9.89 0.49 -4.09
C THR A 57 9.52 -0.03 -2.71
N GLU A 58 8.46 0.49 -2.10
CA GLU A 58 7.98 0.06 -0.78
C GLU A 58 6.85 -0.98 -0.89
N VAL A 59 6.57 -1.46 -2.11
CA VAL A 59 5.59 -2.52 -2.37
C VAL A 59 6.29 -3.87 -2.40
N ILE A 60 5.92 -4.73 -1.46
CA ILE A 60 6.35 -6.12 -1.39
C ILE A 60 5.29 -7.00 -2.03
N LEU A 61 5.70 -7.97 -2.85
CA LEU A 61 4.79 -8.95 -3.45
C LEU A 61 4.92 -10.30 -2.74
N SER A 62 3.78 -10.92 -2.46
CA SER A 62 3.70 -12.32 -2.02
C SER A 62 2.87 -13.12 -3.00
N THR A 63 3.31 -14.35 -3.30
CA THR A 63 2.52 -15.34 -4.06
C THR A 63 1.56 -16.12 -3.15
N THR A 64 1.50 -15.79 -1.86
CA THR A 64 0.60 -16.37 -0.86
C THR A 64 -0.19 -15.30 -0.14
N GLU A 65 -1.48 -15.54 0.09
CA GLU A 65 -2.36 -14.56 0.73
C GLU A 65 -2.02 -14.35 2.22
N ASN A 66 -1.67 -15.45 2.90
CA ASN A 66 -1.35 -15.46 4.32
C ASN A 66 0.15 -15.67 4.57
N ALA A 67 0.98 -14.86 3.92
CA ALA A 67 2.38 -14.74 4.34
C ALA A 67 2.43 -14.30 5.81
N GLY A 68 3.08 -15.10 6.66
CA GLY A 68 3.28 -14.84 8.09
C GLY A 68 4.28 -13.70 8.30
N VAL A 69 3.88 -12.47 7.96
CA VAL A 69 4.70 -11.26 8.01
C VAL A 69 3.95 -10.14 8.74
N SER A 70 4.69 -9.18 9.30
CA SER A 70 4.14 -8.04 10.03
C SER A 70 3.57 -6.92 9.16
N LEU A 71 3.53 -7.11 7.83
CA LEU A 71 2.91 -6.18 6.89
C LEU A 71 1.39 -6.24 7.03
N GLN A 72 0.78 -5.12 7.46
CA GLN A 72 -0.65 -5.05 7.77
C GLN A 72 -1.50 -4.59 6.58
N ASN A 73 -0.92 -3.81 5.68
CA ASN A 73 -1.60 -3.42 4.45
C ASN A 73 -1.39 -4.52 3.41
N LYS A 74 -2.45 -5.24 3.06
CA LYS A 74 -2.43 -6.35 2.11
C LYS A 74 -3.53 -6.17 1.07
N ILE A 75 -3.15 -6.23 -0.21
CA ILE A 75 -4.06 -6.03 -1.34
C ILE A 75 -3.84 -7.16 -2.32
N PRO A 76 -4.75 -8.15 -2.36
CA PRO A 76 -4.80 -9.12 -3.44
C PRO A 76 -5.00 -8.43 -4.78
N GLY A 77 -4.30 -8.91 -5.80
CA GLY A 77 -4.39 -8.43 -7.16
C GLY A 77 -3.81 -9.40 -8.16
N THR A 78 -3.98 -9.09 -9.44
CA THR A 78 -3.47 -9.90 -10.55
C THR A 78 -2.44 -9.10 -11.33
N ILE A 79 -1.28 -9.70 -11.59
CA ILE A 79 -0.25 -9.08 -12.44
C ILE A 79 -0.79 -8.87 -13.85
N GLN A 80 -0.82 -7.62 -14.31
CA GLN A 80 -1.24 -7.26 -15.66
C GLN A 80 -0.06 -7.10 -16.61
N ASN A 81 1.07 -6.59 -16.11
CA ASN A 81 2.26 -6.33 -16.93
C ASN A 81 3.53 -6.46 -16.09
N ILE A 82 4.61 -6.96 -16.71
CA ILE A 82 5.95 -7.01 -16.13
C ILE A 82 6.94 -6.39 -17.13
N GLU A 83 7.48 -5.22 -16.78
CA GLU A 83 8.62 -4.64 -17.50
C GLU A 83 9.92 -5.06 -16.81
N THR A 84 10.62 -6.02 -17.41
CA THR A 84 11.85 -6.57 -16.84
C THR A 84 13.05 -5.67 -17.16
N GLY A 85 13.67 -5.08 -16.13
CA GLY A 85 14.95 -4.39 -16.24
C GLY A 85 16.13 -5.25 -15.78
N LYS A 86 17.35 -4.72 -15.89
CA LYS A 86 18.58 -5.42 -15.49
C LYS A 86 18.68 -5.69 -13.98
N LEU A 87 18.26 -4.72 -13.17
CA LEU A 87 18.35 -4.78 -11.70
C LEU A 87 16.98 -4.81 -11.05
N LEU A 88 16.07 -3.97 -11.55
CA LEU A 88 14.72 -3.82 -11.08
C LEU A 88 13.74 -4.13 -12.20
N SER A 89 12.60 -4.68 -11.84
CA SER A 89 11.47 -4.94 -12.73
C SER A 89 10.25 -4.19 -12.20
N ARG A 90 9.53 -3.53 -13.12
CA ARG A 90 8.29 -2.82 -12.82
C ARG A 90 7.13 -3.79 -13.02
N ILE A 91 6.33 -3.97 -11.98
CA ILE A 91 5.19 -4.88 -11.96
C ILE A 91 3.93 -4.03 -11.80
N GLU A 92 3.00 -4.14 -12.75
CA GLU A 92 1.70 -3.47 -12.66
C GLU A 92 0.63 -4.49 -12.28
N LEU A 93 -0.13 -4.19 -11.24
CA LEU A 93 -1.14 -5.04 -10.65
C LEU A 93 -2.51 -4.39 -10.80
N GLU A 94 -3.49 -5.17 -11.20
CA GLU A 94 -4.90 -4.79 -11.07
C GLU A 94 -5.42 -5.26 -9.73
N THR A 95 -6.00 -4.36 -8.94
CA THR A 95 -6.55 -4.65 -7.62
C THR A 95 -7.92 -3.99 -7.44
N GLN A 96 -8.69 -4.42 -6.44
CA GLN A 96 -9.96 -3.76 -6.11
C GLN A 96 -9.80 -2.32 -5.59
N ALA A 97 -8.59 -1.93 -5.19
CA ALA A 97 -8.28 -0.55 -4.80
C ALA A 97 -7.82 0.32 -5.98
N GLY A 98 -7.73 -0.26 -7.19
CA GLY A 98 -7.14 0.34 -8.39
C GLY A 98 -5.79 -0.26 -8.74
N THR A 99 -5.14 0.32 -9.74
CA THR A 99 -3.83 -0.16 -10.21
C THR A 99 -2.74 0.13 -9.18
N ILE A 100 -1.90 -0.86 -8.90
CA ILE A 100 -0.74 -0.72 -8.02
C ILE A 100 0.51 -1.13 -8.78
N VAL A 101 1.54 -0.32 -8.65
CA VAL A 101 2.84 -0.59 -9.25
C VAL A 101 3.84 -0.94 -8.16
N ALA A 102 4.56 -2.05 -8.36
CA ALA A 102 5.71 -2.42 -7.56
C ALA A 102 6.99 -2.32 -8.39
N LEU A 103 8.08 -1.93 -7.74
CA LEU A 103 9.41 -1.95 -8.33
C LEU A 103 10.30 -2.85 -7.46
N ILE A 104 10.44 -4.11 -7.87
CA ILE A 104 11.17 -5.14 -7.13
C ILE A 104 12.41 -5.58 -7.91
N SER A 105 13.33 -6.33 -7.26
CA SER A 105 14.49 -6.84 -7.98
C SER A 105 14.08 -7.80 -9.10
N SER A 106 14.77 -7.73 -10.23
CA SER A 106 14.55 -8.67 -11.32
C SER A 106 14.85 -10.11 -10.90
N SER A 107 15.75 -10.31 -9.92
CA SER A 107 15.97 -11.64 -9.33
C SER A 107 14.74 -12.14 -8.57
N ALA A 108 14.04 -11.28 -7.82
CA ALA A 108 12.83 -11.67 -7.09
C ALA A 108 11.69 -12.07 -8.03
N VAL A 109 11.56 -11.41 -9.19
CA VAL A 109 10.61 -11.83 -10.24
C VAL A 109 10.87 -13.27 -10.68
N GLN A 110 12.15 -13.61 -10.93
CA GLN A 110 12.54 -14.95 -11.35
C GLN A 110 12.39 -15.98 -10.23
N GLU A 111 12.85 -15.66 -9.03
CA GLU A 111 12.79 -16.54 -7.85
C GLU A 111 11.35 -16.89 -7.45
N LEU A 112 10.44 -15.92 -7.55
CA LEU A 112 9.01 -16.10 -7.27
C LEU A 112 8.22 -16.64 -8.46
N GLY A 113 8.84 -16.76 -9.64
CA GLY A 113 8.18 -17.22 -10.87
C GLY A 113 7.02 -16.31 -11.31
N LEU A 114 7.14 -15.00 -11.09
CA LEU A 114 6.08 -14.05 -11.41
C LEU A 114 5.90 -13.94 -12.93
N LYS A 115 4.63 -13.91 -13.36
CA LYS A 115 4.21 -13.74 -14.76
C LYS A 115 2.86 -13.05 -14.79
N GLU A 116 2.52 -12.46 -15.93
CA GLU A 116 1.18 -11.91 -16.18
C GLU A 116 0.10 -12.96 -15.91
N GLY A 117 -1.03 -12.51 -15.36
CA GLY A 117 -2.16 -13.35 -14.96
C GLY A 117 -2.02 -14.06 -13.62
N VAL A 118 -0.84 -14.02 -12.97
CA VAL A 118 -0.67 -14.61 -11.63
C VAL A 118 -1.29 -13.69 -10.56
N GLU A 119 -2.01 -14.31 -9.63
CA GLU A 119 -2.49 -13.67 -8.41
C GLU A 119 -1.34 -13.49 -7.41
N VAL A 120 -1.24 -12.28 -6.87
CA VAL A 120 -0.28 -11.91 -5.84
C VAL A 120 -0.97 -11.03 -4.80
N VAL A 121 -0.32 -10.88 -3.65
CA VAL A 121 -0.70 -9.88 -2.65
C VAL A 121 0.36 -8.80 -2.61
N ALA A 122 -0.02 -7.58 -2.97
CA ALA A 122 0.77 -6.38 -2.74
C ALA A 122 0.68 -5.98 -1.27
N MET A 123 1.82 -5.70 -0.67
CA MET A 123 1.91 -5.37 0.75
C MET A 123 2.80 -4.16 0.96
N VAL A 124 2.40 -3.28 1.88
CA VAL A 124 3.16 -2.06 2.21
C VAL A 124 3.18 -1.90 3.71
N LYS A 125 4.34 -1.56 4.27
CA LYS A 125 4.45 -1.32 5.71
C LYS A 125 3.78 0.01 6.06
N LEU A 126 3.08 0.06 7.19
CA LEU A 126 2.30 1.23 7.60
C LEU A 126 3.13 2.52 7.75
N ASN A 127 4.44 2.43 7.96
CA ASN A 127 5.33 3.59 8.06
C ASN A 127 5.92 4.06 6.73
N GLU A 128 5.55 3.40 5.62
CA GLU A 128 5.93 3.79 4.25
C GLU A 128 4.76 4.43 3.47
N ILE A 129 3.64 4.67 4.17
CA ILE A 129 2.45 5.33 3.62
C ILE A 129 2.40 6.77 4.14
N MET A 130 2.37 7.71 3.20
CA MET A 130 2.13 9.13 3.47
C MET A 130 0.66 9.45 3.26
N LEU A 131 0.15 10.40 4.02
CA LEU A 131 -1.20 10.93 3.84
C LEU A 131 -1.14 12.24 3.06
N SER A 132 -2.13 12.50 2.22
CA SER A 132 -2.36 13.81 1.63
C SER A 132 -3.81 14.22 1.83
N GLU A 133 -4.03 15.50 2.09
CA GLU A 133 -5.36 16.10 1.95
C GLU A 133 -5.78 16.06 0.47
N THR A 134 -7.08 15.92 0.21
CA THR A 134 -7.63 15.80 -1.15
C THR A 134 -8.45 17.01 -1.51
#